data_AF-A0A6P6S7Z3-F1
#
_entry.id   AF-A0A6P6S7Z3-F1
#
_cell.length_a   1.000
_cell.length_b   1.000
_cell.length_c   1.000
_cell.angle_alpha   90.00
_cell.angle_beta   90.00
_cell.angle_gamma   90.00
#
_symmetry.space_group_name_H-M   'P 1'
#
loop_
_entity.id
_entity.type
_entity.pdbx_description
1 polymer ?
#
loop_
_entity_poly.entity_id
_entity_poly.type
_entity_poly.pdbx_seq_one_letter_code
_entity_poly.pdbx_strand_id
1 'polypeptide(L)'
;MISCPMISTPFSNYCPVFIKNLRNRMVVVQGHASLQLCPALFMEDFFLTTPCILYSSYRLHWLSQVPSGLVTEEGLPLNKGNIYIGKTSPKSVHDAYLDQFDRDFTNFLSIRADELVSGGHLFVTLTPKIDDPVAYNVQDLLGMTMNDMVSEGLIEEKALDTFNLPHYRPSLEEVKAIIEKNRALKIRYLDNIQLRVIGVEAAHCGKGAGRATYSIQTPMPSTWLGA
;
A
#
# COMPACT_ATOMS: atom_id res chain seq x y z
N MET A 1 -26.41 -2.92 -0.90
CA MET A 1 -25.62 -3.24 -2.11
C MET A 1 -24.66 -2.09 -2.36
N ILE A 2 -23.45 -2.16 -1.82
CA ILE A 2 -22.33 -1.33 -2.22
C ILE A 2 -21.21 -2.32 -2.54
N SER A 3 -21.00 -2.54 -3.83
CA SER A 3 -19.90 -3.34 -4.36
C SER A 3 -18.59 -2.57 -4.14
N CYS A 4 -17.72 -3.09 -3.29
CA CYS A 4 -16.36 -2.57 -3.15
C CYS A 4 -15.54 -3.10 -4.33
N PRO A 5 -14.99 -2.24 -5.22
CA PRO A 5 -14.06 -2.67 -6.25
C PRO A 5 -12.72 -3.01 -5.58
N MET A 6 -12.63 -4.21 -5.02
CA MET A 6 -11.36 -4.80 -4.62
C MET A 6 -10.50 -4.89 -5.88
N ILE A 7 -9.34 -4.22 -5.87
CA ILE A 7 -8.35 -4.21 -6.96
C ILE A 7 -7.99 -5.66 -7.31
N SER A 8 -8.62 -6.20 -8.34
CA SER A 8 -8.27 -7.48 -8.95
C SER A 8 -7.07 -7.25 -9.86
N THR A 9 -5.86 -7.60 -9.42
CA THR A 9 -4.71 -7.76 -10.31
C THR A 9 -4.02 -9.12 -10.08
N PRO A 10 -3.45 -9.73 -11.13
CA PRO A 10 -3.24 -11.17 -11.22
C PRO A 10 -1.92 -11.59 -10.54
N PHE A 11 -1.95 -11.84 -9.23
CA PHE A 11 -0.82 -12.45 -8.51
C PHE A 11 -0.76 -13.99 -8.63
N SER A 12 -1.50 -14.57 -9.58
CA SER A 12 -1.60 -16.02 -9.77
C SER A 12 -0.27 -16.71 -10.15
N ASN A 13 0.76 -15.97 -10.56
CA ASN A 13 1.95 -16.58 -11.20
C ASN A 13 3.25 -16.56 -10.37
N TYR A 14 3.28 -15.99 -9.16
CA TYR A 14 4.52 -15.90 -8.36
C TYR A 14 4.51 -16.66 -7.01
N CYS A 15 3.45 -17.43 -6.74
CA CYS A 15 3.29 -18.20 -5.50
C CYS A 15 4.16 -19.48 -5.30
N PRO A 16 4.85 -20.08 -6.29
CA PRO A 16 5.51 -21.38 -6.06
C PRO A 16 6.71 -21.34 -5.10
N VAL A 17 7.51 -20.27 -5.13
CA VAL A 17 8.81 -20.22 -4.41
C VAL A 17 8.64 -19.91 -2.93
N PHE A 18 7.68 -19.05 -2.59
CA PHE A 18 7.40 -18.68 -1.19
C PHE A 18 6.76 -19.83 -0.41
N ILE A 19 5.81 -20.56 -1.01
CA ILE A 19 5.22 -21.76 -0.42
C ILE A 19 6.26 -22.87 -0.21
N LYS A 20 7.21 -23.02 -1.14
CA LYS A 20 8.28 -24.04 -1.04
C LYS A 20 9.25 -23.76 0.11
N ASN A 21 9.57 -22.50 0.39
CA ASN A 21 10.45 -22.13 1.51
C ASN A 21 9.77 -22.21 2.88
N LEU A 22 8.45 -21.98 2.96
CA LEU A 22 7.69 -22.18 4.20
C LEU A 22 7.62 -23.66 4.61
N ARG A 23 7.50 -24.59 3.64
CA ARG A 23 7.52 -26.04 3.90
C ARG A 23 8.83 -26.54 4.52
N ASN A 24 9.96 -25.90 4.21
CA ASN A 24 11.28 -26.37 4.65
C ASN A 24 11.72 -25.82 6.02
N ARG A 25 10.93 -24.94 6.65
CA ARG A 25 11.28 -24.30 7.93
C ARG A 25 10.19 -24.38 9.01
N MET A 26 8.98 -24.81 8.67
CA MET A 26 7.97 -25.16 9.67
C MET A 26 8.16 -26.61 10.10
N VAL A 27 8.20 -26.85 11.40
CA VAL A 27 7.89 -28.16 11.97
C VAL A 27 6.46 -28.48 11.53
N VAL A 28 6.33 -29.39 10.56
CA VAL A 28 5.03 -29.91 10.14
C VAL A 28 4.54 -30.79 11.29
N VAL A 29 3.67 -30.24 12.14
CA VAL A 29 2.73 -31.09 12.87
C VAL A 29 1.86 -31.73 11.79
N GLN A 30 1.92 -33.05 11.69
CA GLN A 30 1.22 -33.83 10.67
C GLN A 30 -0.29 -33.55 10.80
N GLY A 31 -0.78 -32.63 9.97
CA GLY A 31 -2.15 -32.21 9.89
C GLY A 31 -2.48 -31.99 8.42
N HIS A 32 -3.64 -32.48 8.00
CA HIS A 32 -4.13 -32.29 6.64
C HIS A 32 -4.36 -30.78 6.41
N ALA A 33 -3.49 -30.12 5.64
CA ALA A 33 -3.66 -28.73 5.24
C ALA A 33 -4.24 -28.67 3.82
N SER A 34 -5.50 -28.26 3.70
CA SER A 34 -6.15 -27.99 2.41
C SER A 34 -5.85 -26.55 1.98
N LEU A 35 -5.33 -26.37 0.75
CA LEU A 35 -5.18 -25.06 0.13
C LEU A 35 -6.41 -24.77 -0.72
N GLN A 36 -7.17 -23.75 -0.36
CA GLN A 36 -8.29 -23.25 -1.16
C GLN A 36 -7.94 -21.87 -1.70
N LEU A 37 -8.05 -21.70 -3.02
CA LEU A 37 -7.96 -20.40 -3.66
C LEU A 37 -9.37 -19.79 -3.67
N CYS A 38 -9.61 -18.78 -2.84
CA CYS A 38 -10.88 -18.06 -2.83
C CYS A 38 -10.73 -16.79 -3.69
N PRO A 39 -11.28 -16.74 -4.92
CA PRO A 39 -11.43 -15.48 -5.62
C PRO A 39 -12.33 -14.55 -4.80
N ALA A 40 -11.98 -13.26 -4.73
CA ALA A 40 -12.57 -12.25 -3.84
C ALA A 40 -14.10 -12.02 -3.95
N LEU A 41 -14.78 -12.72 -4.87
CA LEU A 41 -16.22 -12.61 -5.16
C LEU A 41 -17.09 -13.66 -4.42
N PHE A 42 -16.50 -14.57 -3.64
CA PHE A 42 -17.21 -15.64 -2.91
C PHE A 42 -17.08 -15.50 -1.38
N MET A 43 -17.00 -14.26 -0.88
CA MET A 43 -16.92 -13.94 0.56
C MET A 43 -18.28 -13.56 1.16
N GLU A 44 -19.40 -13.97 0.56
CA GLU A 44 -20.71 -13.65 1.16
C GLU A 44 -21.13 -14.62 2.28
N ASP A 45 -20.53 -15.81 2.40
CA ASP A 45 -21.02 -16.84 3.36
C ASP A 45 -19.95 -17.66 4.10
N PHE A 46 -18.66 -17.33 4.01
CA PHE A 46 -17.62 -18.10 4.72
C PHE A 46 -17.37 -17.55 6.12
N PHE A 47 -18.35 -17.70 7.03
CA PHE A 47 -18.06 -17.57 8.45
C PHE A 47 -17.06 -18.66 8.84
N LEU A 48 -15.88 -18.26 9.30
CA LEU A 48 -14.83 -19.18 9.70
C LEU A 48 -15.29 -19.91 10.96
N THR A 49 -15.89 -21.10 10.86
CA THR A 49 -16.43 -21.82 12.02
C THR A 49 -15.38 -22.28 13.05
N THR A 50 -14.09 -22.02 12.77
CA THR A 50 -12.95 -22.34 13.64
C THR A 50 -11.99 -21.14 13.69
N PRO A 51 -11.32 -20.89 14.83
CA PRO A 51 -10.33 -19.83 14.95
C PRO A 51 -9.25 -19.93 13.87
N CYS A 52 -9.09 -18.87 13.09
CA CYS A 52 -8.15 -18.81 11.99
C CYS A 52 -7.19 -17.63 12.14
N ILE A 53 -6.10 -17.68 11.37
CA ILE A 53 -5.15 -16.58 11.25
C ILE A 53 -5.32 -15.95 9.87
N LEU A 54 -5.69 -14.68 9.85
CA LEU A 54 -5.70 -13.85 8.65
C LEU A 54 -4.37 -13.11 8.54
N TYR A 55 -3.81 -13.03 7.33
CA TYR A 55 -2.52 -12.38 7.08
C TYR A 55 -2.62 -11.43 5.88
N SER A 56 -2.19 -10.18 6.06
CA SER A 56 -2.06 -9.19 4.99
C SER A 56 -0.67 -8.57 5.02
N SER A 57 0.02 -8.61 3.88
CA SER A 57 1.41 -8.20 3.78
C SER A 57 1.62 -7.19 2.67
N TYR A 58 2.09 -5.98 3.02
CA TYR A 58 2.50 -4.97 2.04
C TYR A 58 1.42 -4.64 0.99
N ARG A 59 0.15 -4.59 1.42
CA ARG A 59 -0.98 -4.20 0.55
C ARG A 59 -1.67 -2.93 1.00
N LEU A 60 -1.76 -2.72 2.31
CA LEU A 60 -2.56 -1.65 2.90
C LEU A 60 -1.90 -0.27 2.81
N HIS A 61 -0.70 -0.17 2.24
CA HIS A 61 -0.13 1.11 1.83
C HIS A 61 -0.70 1.61 0.49
N TRP A 62 -1.37 0.76 -0.29
CA TRP A 62 -2.13 1.18 -1.46
C TRP A 62 -3.54 1.59 -1.03
N LEU A 63 -3.89 2.84 -1.32
CA LEU A 63 -5.21 3.38 -1.07
C LEU A 63 -6.20 2.86 -2.11
N SER A 64 -7.48 2.84 -1.74
CA SER A 64 -8.55 2.42 -2.63
C SER A 64 -8.74 3.38 -3.81
N GLN A 65 -8.43 4.66 -3.62
CA GLN A 65 -8.53 5.73 -4.61
C GLN A 65 -7.52 6.86 -4.32
N VAL A 66 -7.29 7.75 -5.29
CA VAL A 66 -6.62 9.04 -5.04
C VAL A 66 -7.45 9.79 -3.99
N PRO A 67 -6.84 10.41 -2.96
CA PRO A 67 -7.60 11.22 -2.03
C PRO A 67 -8.34 12.34 -2.76
N SER A 68 -9.65 12.46 -2.51
CA SER A 68 -10.49 13.45 -3.19
C SER A 68 -10.17 14.91 -2.78
N GLY A 69 -9.52 15.10 -1.64
CA GLY A 69 -9.13 16.42 -1.11
C GLY A 69 -7.83 17.00 -1.70
N LEU A 70 -7.38 16.52 -2.86
CA LEU A 70 -6.15 17.01 -3.52
C LEU A 70 -6.39 18.11 -4.56
N VAL A 71 -7.64 18.58 -4.67
CA VAL A 71 -8.06 19.61 -5.61
C VAL A 71 -8.86 20.67 -4.85
N THR A 72 -8.70 21.96 -5.19
CA THR A 72 -9.51 23.03 -4.61
C THR A 72 -10.96 22.99 -5.14
N GLU A 73 -11.85 23.79 -4.55
CA GLU A 73 -13.23 23.93 -5.04
C GLU A 73 -13.28 24.45 -6.49
N GLU A 74 -12.27 25.22 -6.91
CA GLU A 74 -12.10 25.72 -8.28
C GLU A 74 -11.44 24.71 -9.23
N GLY A 75 -11.17 23.48 -8.76
CA GLY A 75 -10.54 22.43 -9.56
C GLY A 75 -9.02 22.61 -9.76
N LEU A 76 -8.36 23.38 -8.91
CA LEU A 76 -6.90 23.57 -8.98
C LEU A 76 -6.16 22.48 -8.19
N PRO A 77 -5.09 21.88 -8.73
CA PRO A 77 -4.31 20.88 -8.01
C PRO A 77 -3.58 21.49 -6.82
N LEU A 78 -3.70 20.84 -5.66
CA LEU A 78 -3.04 21.26 -4.41
C LEU A 78 -1.60 20.75 -4.28
N ASN A 79 -1.27 19.65 -4.96
CA ASN A 79 0.02 18.97 -4.83
C ASN A 79 0.97 19.26 -6.01
N LYS A 80 1.03 20.52 -6.45
CA LYS A 80 1.78 20.92 -7.66
C LYS A 80 3.24 20.46 -7.61
N GLY A 81 3.74 19.99 -8.76
CA GLY A 81 5.10 19.48 -8.93
C GLY A 81 5.41 18.20 -8.16
N ASN A 82 4.44 17.58 -7.49
CA ASN A 82 4.63 16.35 -6.74
C ASN A 82 3.61 15.29 -7.14
N ILE A 83 4.03 14.02 -7.11
CA ILE A 83 3.15 12.87 -7.41
C ILE A 83 2.65 12.15 -6.16
N TYR A 84 3.13 12.56 -4.99
CA TYR A 84 2.80 12.03 -3.68
C TYR A 84 3.10 13.14 -2.65
N ILE A 85 2.90 12.87 -1.36
CA ILE A 85 3.35 13.74 -0.28
C ILE A 85 4.86 13.97 -0.42
N GLY A 86 5.25 15.21 -0.70
CA GLY A 86 6.63 15.68 -0.82
C GLY A 86 6.94 16.83 0.12
N LYS A 87 8.18 17.33 0.09
CA LYS A 87 8.66 18.42 0.96
C LYS A 87 7.92 19.75 0.74
N THR A 88 7.41 19.97 -0.47
CA THR A 88 6.68 21.18 -0.86
C THR A 88 5.16 21.02 -0.75
N SER A 89 4.67 19.82 -0.42
CA SER A 89 3.24 19.56 -0.26
C SER A 89 2.68 20.35 0.93
N PRO A 90 1.55 21.07 0.77
CA PRO A 90 0.91 21.75 1.88
C PRO A 90 0.30 20.76 2.86
N LYS A 91 0.08 21.18 4.11
CA LYS A 91 -0.53 20.35 5.16
C LYS A 91 -1.87 19.72 4.72
N SER A 92 -2.69 20.41 3.93
CA SER A 92 -3.96 19.88 3.42
C SER A 92 -3.79 18.61 2.58
N VAL A 93 -2.69 18.49 1.83
CA VAL A 93 -2.36 17.26 1.08
C VAL A 93 -2.07 16.11 2.04
N HIS A 94 -1.26 16.35 3.08
CA HIS A 94 -0.99 15.32 4.10
C HIS A 94 -2.28 14.84 4.78
N ASP A 95 -3.14 15.78 5.16
CA ASP A 95 -4.41 15.49 5.83
C ASP A 95 -5.34 14.70 4.91
N ALA A 96 -5.45 15.06 3.63
CA ALA A 96 -6.27 14.32 2.66
C ALA A 96 -5.83 12.86 2.49
N TYR A 97 -4.51 12.62 2.42
CA TYR A 97 -3.94 11.28 2.33
C TYR A 97 -4.20 10.45 3.60
N LEU A 98 -4.00 11.05 4.78
CA LEU A 98 -4.29 10.40 6.07
C LEU A 98 -5.78 10.07 6.19
N ASP A 99 -6.66 10.98 5.79
CA ASP A 99 -8.11 10.77 5.82
C ASP A 99 -8.55 9.60 4.91
N GLN A 100 -7.97 9.48 3.72
CA GLN A 100 -8.23 8.35 2.83
C GLN A 100 -7.70 7.04 3.44
N PHE A 101 -6.50 7.06 4.03
CA PHE A 101 -5.94 5.90 4.71
C PHE A 101 -6.78 5.47 5.92
N ASP A 102 -7.23 6.39 6.78
CA ASP A 102 -8.10 6.10 7.92
C ASP A 102 -9.37 5.39 7.44
N ARG A 103 -10.05 5.92 6.42
CA ARG A 103 -11.24 5.28 5.84
C ARG A 103 -10.96 3.87 5.34
N ASP A 104 -9.94 3.70 4.52
CA ASP A 104 -9.61 2.42 3.89
C ASP A 104 -9.20 1.38 4.94
N PHE A 105 -8.36 1.78 5.90
CA PHE A 105 -7.86 0.89 6.95
C PHE A 105 -8.95 0.56 7.97
N THR A 106 -9.77 1.53 8.38
CA THR A 106 -10.94 1.31 9.24
C THR A 106 -11.92 0.32 8.60
N ASN A 107 -12.20 0.48 7.30
CA ASN A 107 -13.07 -0.44 6.57
C ASN A 107 -12.47 -1.85 6.50
N PHE A 108 -11.18 -1.96 6.18
CA PHE A 108 -10.46 -3.24 6.20
C PHE A 108 -10.56 -3.92 7.57
N LEU A 109 -10.29 -3.21 8.67
CA LEU A 109 -10.36 -3.75 10.02
C LEU A 109 -11.76 -4.25 10.36
N SER A 110 -12.80 -3.49 9.99
CA SER A 110 -14.20 -3.83 10.26
C SER A 110 -14.61 -5.11 9.53
N ILE A 111 -14.34 -5.18 8.22
CA ILE A 111 -14.63 -6.39 7.41
C ILE A 111 -13.89 -7.61 7.96
N ARG A 112 -12.60 -7.45 8.30
CA ARG A 112 -11.81 -8.57 8.84
C ARG A 112 -12.28 -8.99 10.23
N ALA A 113 -12.81 -8.07 11.03
CA ALA A 113 -13.36 -8.41 12.34
C ALA A 113 -14.65 -9.23 12.21
N ASP A 114 -15.52 -8.91 11.25
CA ASP A 114 -16.76 -9.66 11.00
C ASP A 114 -16.50 -11.09 10.50
N GLU A 115 -15.41 -11.30 9.76
CA GLU A 115 -15.00 -12.63 9.28
C GLU A 115 -14.35 -13.50 10.37
N LEU A 116 -13.77 -12.88 11.40
CA LEU A 116 -13.04 -13.58 12.46
C LEU A 116 -13.98 -14.10 13.53
N VAL A 117 -13.96 -15.41 13.78
CA VAL A 117 -14.57 -15.96 15.00
C VAL A 117 -13.71 -15.72 16.24
N SER A 118 -14.34 -15.83 17.42
CA SER A 118 -13.67 -15.73 18.72
C SER A 118 -12.41 -16.58 18.78
N GLY A 119 -11.29 -15.96 19.15
CA GLY A 119 -9.96 -16.59 19.20
C GLY A 119 -9.17 -16.50 17.91
N GLY A 120 -9.72 -15.96 16.83
CA GLY A 120 -9.00 -15.65 15.60
C GLY A 120 -8.01 -14.50 15.75
N HIS A 121 -7.03 -14.45 14.85
CA HIS A 121 -5.97 -13.43 14.85
C HIS A 121 -5.77 -12.81 13.46
N LEU A 122 -5.51 -11.52 13.43
CA LEU A 122 -5.13 -10.78 12.23
C LEU A 122 -3.67 -10.33 12.36
N PHE A 123 -2.85 -10.68 11.38
CA PHE A 123 -1.48 -10.20 11.24
C PHE A 123 -1.38 -9.29 10.02
N VAL A 124 -0.86 -8.08 10.24
CA VAL A 124 -0.73 -7.05 9.20
C VAL A 124 0.72 -6.55 9.17
N THR A 125 1.32 -6.48 7.99
CA THR A 125 2.58 -5.76 7.79
C THR A 125 2.40 -4.62 6.80
N LEU A 126 2.86 -3.44 7.20
CA LEU A 126 2.78 -2.17 6.47
C LEU A 126 4.17 -1.65 6.16
N THR A 127 4.29 -0.79 5.15
CA THR A 127 5.52 -0.01 4.93
C THR A 127 5.44 1.24 5.79
N PRO A 128 6.32 1.42 6.79
CA PRO A 128 6.24 2.56 7.69
C PRO A 128 6.64 3.85 6.96
N LYS A 129 6.18 4.98 7.50
CA LYS A 129 6.68 6.30 7.11
C LYS A 129 8.21 6.36 7.26
N ILE A 130 8.85 7.05 6.33
CA ILE A 130 10.29 7.35 6.39
C ILE A 130 10.42 8.78 6.92
N ASP A 131 10.91 8.92 8.16
CA ASP A 131 11.11 10.23 8.79
C ASP A 131 12.52 10.81 8.58
N ASP A 132 13.38 10.13 7.82
CA ASP A 132 14.71 10.63 7.47
C ASP A 132 14.58 11.72 6.39
N PRO A 133 14.95 12.99 6.69
CA PRO A 133 14.81 14.10 5.76
C PRO A 133 15.74 14.01 4.54
N VAL A 134 16.74 13.12 4.58
CA VAL A 134 17.73 12.92 3.51
C VAL A 134 17.42 11.68 2.68
N ALA A 135 16.60 10.75 3.19
CA ALA A 135 16.24 9.53 2.48
C ALA A 135 15.18 9.81 1.40
N TYR A 136 15.58 9.72 0.13
CA TYR A 136 14.63 9.67 -0.98
C TYR A 136 14.05 8.27 -1.09
N ASN A 137 12.73 8.19 -1.09
CA ASN A 137 12.01 6.97 -1.38
C ASN A 137 11.72 6.85 -2.89
N VAL A 138 11.21 5.69 -3.32
CA VAL A 138 10.91 5.42 -4.74
C VAL A 138 9.94 6.44 -5.34
N GLN A 139 8.95 6.89 -4.57
CA GLN A 139 7.99 7.89 -5.00
C GLN A 139 8.65 9.27 -5.18
N ASP A 140 9.59 9.64 -4.30
CA ASP A 140 10.32 10.90 -4.45
C ASP A 140 11.17 10.89 -5.73
N LEU A 141 11.90 9.80 -5.98
CA LEU A 141 12.72 9.65 -7.19
C LEU A 141 11.87 9.67 -8.47
N LEU A 142 10.70 9.04 -8.43
CA LEU A 142 9.76 9.06 -9.55
C LEU A 142 9.21 10.47 -9.78
N GLY A 143 8.86 11.20 -8.73
CA GLY A 143 8.41 12.60 -8.81
C GLY A 143 9.49 13.52 -9.39
N MET A 144 10.75 13.37 -8.95
CA MET A 144 11.88 14.11 -9.52
C MET A 144 12.07 13.79 -11.01
N THR A 145 12.02 12.51 -11.38
CA THR A 145 12.13 12.08 -12.78
C THR A 145 11.02 12.70 -13.65
N MET A 146 9.78 12.75 -13.16
CA MET A 146 8.68 13.39 -13.90
C MET A 146 8.85 14.90 -14.03
N ASN A 147 9.41 15.58 -13.01
CA ASN A 147 9.75 17.01 -13.11
C ASN A 147 10.84 17.26 -14.18
N ASP A 148 11.85 16.40 -14.26
CA ASP A 148 12.87 16.49 -15.31
C ASP A 148 12.23 16.33 -16.69
N MET A 149 11.29 15.37 -16.85
CA MET A 149 10.54 15.19 -18.09
C MET A 149 9.68 16.41 -18.46
N VAL A 150 9.09 17.13 -17.49
CA VAL A 150 8.40 18.41 -17.73
C VAL A 150 9.39 19.45 -18.25
N SER A 151 10.55 19.56 -17.60
CA SER A 151 11.60 20.53 -17.95
C SER A 151 12.18 20.29 -19.36
N GLU A 152 12.23 19.03 -19.79
CA GLU A 152 12.63 18.63 -21.15
C GLU A 152 11.48 18.73 -22.17
N GLY A 153 10.26 19.07 -21.74
CA GLY A 153 9.08 19.17 -22.61
C GLY A 153 8.52 17.83 -23.10
N LEU A 154 8.86 16.73 -22.41
CA LEU A 154 8.39 15.38 -22.74
C LEU A 154 6.97 15.11 -22.23
N ILE A 155 6.56 15.79 -21.15
CA ILE A 155 5.20 15.76 -20.60
C ILE A 155 4.74 17.17 -20.24
N GLU A 156 3.44 17.40 -20.26
CA GLU A 156 2.85 18.68 -19.84
C GLU A 156 2.93 18.85 -18.32
N GLU A 157 3.26 20.05 -17.84
CA GLU A 157 3.26 20.39 -16.40
C GLU A 157 1.91 20.10 -15.75
N LYS A 158 0.81 20.40 -16.46
CA LYS A 158 -0.55 20.11 -15.98
C LYS A 158 -0.76 18.63 -15.70
N ALA A 159 -0.22 17.75 -16.55
CA ALA A 159 -0.36 16.31 -16.37
C ALA A 159 0.37 15.82 -15.11
N LEU A 160 1.54 16.41 -14.81
CA LEU A 160 2.26 16.17 -13.56
C LEU A 160 1.44 16.66 -12.36
N ASP A 161 0.96 17.90 -12.39
CA ASP A 161 0.24 18.53 -11.27
C ASP A 161 -1.05 17.79 -10.88
N THR A 162 -1.72 17.14 -11.84
CA THR A 162 -2.93 16.35 -11.59
C THR A 162 -2.64 14.91 -11.17
N PHE A 163 -1.45 14.39 -11.45
CA PHE A 163 -1.11 12.99 -11.19
C PHE A 163 -0.71 12.77 -9.73
N ASN A 164 -1.49 11.97 -9.00
CA ASN A 164 -1.23 11.65 -7.60
C ASN A 164 -1.31 10.13 -7.36
N LEU A 165 -0.32 9.58 -6.64
CA LEU A 165 -0.25 8.16 -6.32
C LEU A 165 -1.21 7.82 -5.17
N PRO A 166 -1.99 6.74 -5.27
CA PRO A 166 -2.77 6.20 -4.15
C PRO A 166 -1.94 5.38 -3.21
N HIS A 167 -0.98 6.03 -2.59
CA HIS A 167 -0.07 5.38 -1.71
C HIS A 167 -0.02 6.17 -0.42
N TYR A 168 0.02 5.49 0.71
CA TYR A 168 0.24 6.14 1.99
C TYR A 168 1.10 5.26 2.89
N ARG A 169 2.10 5.87 3.52
CA ARG A 169 2.95 5.21 4.51
C ARG A 169 2.59 5.77 5.88
N PRO A 170 1.84 5.04 6.70
CA PRO A 170 1.47 5.51 8.02
C PRO A 170 2.66 5.39 8.99
N SER A 171 2.65 6.25 10.00
CA SER A 171 3.40 6.10 11.24
C SER A 171 2.79 5.02 12.13
N LEU A 172 3.55 4.57 13.13
CA LEU A 172 3.07 3.58 14.09
C LEU A 172 1.91 4.16 14.93
N GLU A 173 2.00 5.45 15.23
CA GLU A 173 1.03 6.22 15.99
C GLU A 173 -0.30 6.33 15.24
N GLU A 174 -0.28 6.63 13.93
CA GLU A 174 -1.48 6.70 13.09
C GLU A 174 -2.17 5.32 13.02
N VAL A 175 -1.41 4.25 12.80
CA VAL A 175 -1.95 2.88 12.79
C VAL A 175 -2.61 2.55 14.12
N LYS A 176 -1.93 2.83 15.23
CA LYS A 176 -2.44 2.59 16.57
C LYS A 176 -3.74 3.37 16.82
N ALA A 177 -3.74 4.66 16.50
CA ALA A 177 -4.88 5.54 16.70
C ALA A 177 -6.11 5.06 15.93
N ILE A 178 -5.95 4.62 14.68
CA ILE A 178 -7.06 4.10 13.87
C ILE A 178 -7.63 2.82 14.47
N ILE A 179 -6.79 1.87 14.88
CA ILE A 179 -7.25 0.60 15.49
C ILE A 179 -8.00 0.87 16.81
N GLU A 180 -7.46 1.75 17.66
CA GLU A 180 -8.08 2.11 18.94
C GLU A 180 -9.40 2.88 18.76
N LYS A 181 -9.50 3.71 17.71
CA LYS A 181 -10.73 4.41 17.32
C LYS A 181 -11.78 3.45 16.78
N ASN A 182 -11.39 2.52 15.90
CA ASN A 182 -12.30 1.56 15.26
C ASN A 182 -12.85 0.52 16.24
N ARG A 183 -12.07 0.11 17.24
CA ARG A 183 -12.47 -0.83 18.31
C ARG A 183 -12.91 -2.22 17.86
N ALA A 184 -12.85 -2.55 16.57
CA ALA A 184 -13.26 -3.87 16.07
C ALA A 184 -12.27 -4.97 16.47
N LEU A 185 -10.98 -4.63 16.60
CA LEU A 185 -9.91 -5.55 16.97
C LEU A 185 -9.06 -5.00 18.11
N LYS A 186 -8.52 -5.90 18.95
CA LYS A 186 -7.60 -5.55 20.03
C LYS A 186 -6.15 -5.73 19.59
N ILE A 187 -5.34 -4.68 19.74
CA ILE A 187 -3.89 -4.75 19.52
C ILE A 187 -3.26 -5.71 20.53
N ARG A 188 -2.52 -6.72 20.02
CA ARG A 188 -1.72 -7.64 20.83
C ARG A 188 -0.23 -7.31 20.77
N TYR A 189 0.25 -6.95 19.59
CA TYR A 189 1.62 -6.56 19.32
C TYR A 189 1.61 -5.55 18.18
N LEU A 190 2.42 -4.50 18.32
CA LEU A 190 2.59 -3.45 17.33
C LEU A 190 4.02 -2.92 17.45
N ASP A 191 4.79 -3.01 16.37
CA ASP A 191 6.21 -2.67 16.38
C ASP A 191 6.73 -2.39 14.97
N ASN A 192 7.85 -1.67 14.89
CA ASN A 192 8.58 -1.43 13.65
C ASN A 192 9.74 -2.40 13.53
N ILE A 193 9.73 -3.21 12.47
CA ILE A 193 10.80 -4.18 12.20
C ILE A 193 11.72 -3.60 11.13
N GLN A 194 12.97 -3.30 11.51
CA GLN A 194 14.00 -2.92 10.54
C GLN A 194 14.52 -4.15 9.81
N LEU A 195 14.27 -4.21 8.50
CA LEU A 195 14.82 -5.24 7.63
C LEU A 195 16.14 -4.75 7.03
N ARG A 196 17.25 -5.44 7.32
CA ARG A 196 18.49 -5.24 6.57
C ARG A 196 18.35 -5.90 5.21
N VAL A 197 18.31 -5.10 4.16
CA VAL A 197 18.46 -5.61 2.80
C VAL A 197 19.94 -5.91 2.58
N ILE A 198 20.31 -7.19 2.64
CA ILE A 198 21.67 -7.63 2.29
C ILE A 198 21.69 -7.78 0.77
N GLY A 199 22.30 -6.82 0.09
CA GLY A 199 22.62 -6.88 -1.34
C GLY A 199 21.86 -5.86 -2.20
N VAL A 200 22.43 -4.67 -2.35
CA VAL A 200 22.67 -4.02 -3.64
C VAL A 200 23.92 -3.17 -3.43
N GLU A 201 25.03 -3.50 -4.07
CA GLU A 201 26.12 -2.52 -4.22
C GLU A 201 25.53 -1.32 -4.96
N ALA A 202 25.49 -0.16 -4.31
CA ALA A 202 25.15 1.08 -4.96
C ALA A 202 26.20 1.34 -6.04
N ALA A 203 25.89 0.98 -7.28
CA ALA A 203 26.64 1.47 -8.42
C ALA A 203 26.64 3.00 -8.31
N HIS A 204 27.84 3.56 -8.18
CA HIS A 204 28.04 5.00 -8.21
C HIS A 204 27.30 5.54 -9.43
N CYS A 205 26.27 6.37 -9.21
CA CYS A 205 25.57 7.07 -10.28
C CYS A 205 26.46 8.22 -10.78
N GLY A 206 27.55 7.87 -11.45
CA GLY A 206 28.34 8.75 -12.30
C GLY A 206 27.79 8.66 -13.71
N LYS A 207 27.27 9.78 -14.22
CA LYS A 207 27.00 10.10 -15.65
C LYS A 207 27.08 8.91 -16.61
N GLY A 208 25.98 8.19 -16.74
CA GLY A 208 25.80 7.16 -17.75
C GLY A 208 24.36 6.69 -17.68
N ALA A 209 23.67 6.66 -18.83
CA ALA A 209 22.29 6.22 -18.94
C ALA A 209 22.15 4.77 -18.44
N GLY A 210 21.84 4.62 -17.15
CA GLY A 210 21.58 3.35 -16.50
C GLY A 210 20.08 3.08 -16.55
N ARG A 211 19.67 2.12 -17.38
CA ARG A 211 18.30 1.64 -17.42
C ARG A 211 18.02 0.83 -16.14
N ALA A 212 17.58 1.50 -15.08
CA ALA A 212 17.04 0.84 -13.91
C ALA A 212 15.60 0.40 -14.21
N THR A 213 15.42 -0.82 -14.69
CA THR A 213 14.07 -1.43 -14.75
C THR A 213 13.67 -1.83 -13.34
N TYR A 214 12.99 -0.95 -12.62
CA TYR A 214 12.15 -1.34 -11.50
C TYR A 214 10.86 -1.91 -12.06
N SER A 215 10.71 -3.23 -12.04
CA SER A 215 9.43 -3.88 -12.35
C SER A 215 8.48 -3.73 -11.14
N ILE A 216 7.88 -2.55 -10.98
CA ILE A 216 6.61 -2.45 -10.24
C ILE A 216 5.53 -2.88 -11.21
N GLN A 217 5.41 -4.19 -11.43
CA GLN A 217 4.39 -4.75 -12.30
C GLN A 217 3.12 -5.04 -11.49
N THR A 218 2.54 -3.99 -10.91
CA THR A 218 1.11 -3.93 -10.67
C THR A 218 0.52 -3.13 -11.82
N PRO A 219 -0.40 -3.68 -12.65
CA PRO A 219 -1.10 -2.85 -13.60
C PRO A 219 -1.77 -1.72 -12.83
N MET A 220 -1.40 -0.47 -13.10
CA MET A 220 -2.22 0.67 -12.70
C MET A 220 -3.59 0.43 -13.36
N PRO A 221 -4.69 0.40 -12.59
CA PRO A 221 -6.00 0.32 -13.21
C PRO A 221 -6.16 1.52 -14.17
N SER A 222 -6.83 1.34 -15.31
CA SER A 222 -7.01 2.41 -16.30
C SER A 222 -7.72 3.64 -15.73
N THR A 223 -8.42 3.48 -14.61
CA THR A 223 -9.09 4.54 -13.84
C THR A 223 -8.13 5.54 -13.18
N TRP A 224 -6.82 5.27 -13.15
CA TRP A 224 -5.80 6.14 -12.55
C TRP A 224 -5.09 7.05 -13.56
N LEU A 225 -5.39 6.85 -14.85
CA LEU A 225 -4.84 7.62 -15.96
C LEU A 225 -5.86 8.61 -16.56
N GLY A 226 -6.96 8.91 -15.85
CA GLY A 226 -7.97 9.83 -16.36
C GLY A 226 -8.78 10.55 -15.29
N ALA A 227 -8.50 11.84 -15.12
CA ALA A 227 -9.40 12.97 -15.40
C ALA A 227 -8.58 14.27 -15.37
#